data_AF-A0A2D5X403-F1
#
_entry.id   AF-A0A2D5X403-F1
#
_cell.length_a   1.000
_cell.length_b   1.000
_cell.length_c   1.000
_cell.angle_alpha   90.00
_cell.angle_beta   90.00
_cell.angle_gamma   90.00
#
_symmetry.space_group_name_H-M   'P 1'
#
loop_
_entity.id
_entity.type
_entity.pdbx_description
1 polymer ?
#
loop_
_entity_poly.entity_id
_entity_poly.type
_entity_poly.pdbx_seq_one_letter_code
_entity_poly.pdbx_strand_id
1 'polypeptide(L)'
;MMKTSLHIPKSHLSKITPALLTILLGSTLVLSGCQSLKEFVGKRDNGSLDYQQSQKLAPLQLPADAQTAPFVPLYPTPNAGVNTLNLENEAGKQYQLPKPQRTVATTAATE
;
A
#
# COMPACT_ATOMS: atom_id res chain seq x y z
N MET A 1 2.03 -14.64 62.57
CA MET A 1 1.77 -14.93 61.13
C MET A 1 0.51 -14.18 60.71
N MET A 2 0.63 -13.03 60.05
CA MET A 2 -0.50 -12.28 59.52
C MET A 2 -0.50 -12.41 58.00
N LYS A 3 -1.34 -13.30 57.47
CA LYS A 3 -1.63 -13.38 56.03
C LYS A 3 -2.66 -12.30 55.72
N THR A 4 -2.20 -11.16 55.22
CA THR A 4 -3.07 -10.16 54.60
C THR A 4 -3.58 -10.72 53.28
N SER A 5 -4.78 -11.29 53.30
CA SER A 5 -5.50 -11.70 52.11
C SER A 5 -6.09 -10.45 51.45
N LEU A 6 -5.51 -10.03 50.32
CA LEU A 6 -6.05 -8.96 49.50
C LEU A 6 -7.30 -9.50 48.78
N HIS A 7 -8.47 -9.30 49.38
CA HIS A 7 -9.74 -9.71 48.81
C HIS A 7 -10.21 -8.65 47.82
N ILE A 8 -9.93 -8.86 46.53
CA ILE A 8 -10.41 -7.99 45.44
C ILE A 8 -11.80 -8.48 45.01
N PRO A 9 -12.87 -7.67 45.12
CA PRO A 9 -14.22 -8.09 44.78
C PRO A 9 -14.38 -8.37 43.28
N LYS A 10 -14.99 -9.52 42.96
CA LYS A 10 -15.20 -10.06 41.60
C LYS A 10 -16.01 -9.12 40.69
N SER A 11 -16.75 -8.17 41.25
CA SER A 11 -17.53 -7.13 40.56
C SER A 11 -16.67 -6.03 39.93
N HIS A 12 -15.44 -5.82 40.41
CA HIS A 12 -14.50 -4.87 39.83
C HIS A 12 -13.71 -5.48 38.67
N LEU A 13 -13.51 -6.80 38.67
CA LEU A 13 -12.72 -7.49 37.64
C LEU A 13 -13.29 -7.28 36.24
N SER A 14 -14.62 -7.32 36.08
CA SER A 14 -15.32 -7.17 34.79
C SER A 14 -15.11 -5.79 34.13
N LYS A 15 -15.00 -4.72 34.94
CA LYS A 15 -14.77 -3.35 34.47
C LYS A 15 -13.28 -3.04 34.24
N ILE A 16 -12.38 -3.74 34.93
CA ILE A 16 -10.92 -3.53 34.83
C ILE A 16 -10.34 -4.27 33.60
N THR A 17 -10.94 -5.38 33.17
CA THR A 17 -10.53 -6.12 31.97
C THR A 17 -10.39 -5.28 30.70
N PRO A 18 -11.39 -4.47 30.28
CA PRO A 18 -11.27 -3.67 29.06
C PRO A 18 -10.25 -2.52 29.20
N ALA A 19 -10.13 -1.94 30.39
CA ALA A 19 -9.17 -0.86 30.65
C ALA A 19 -7.71 -1.37 30.61
N LEU A 20 -7.45 -2.55 31.18
CA LEU A 20 -6.14 -3.17 31.13
C LEU A 20 -5.78 -3.61 29.69
N LEU A 21 -6.76 -4.14 28.95
CA LEU A 21 -6.59 -4.56 27.57
C LEU A 21 -6.27 -3.38 26.63
N THR A 22 -6.95 -2.24 26.81
CA THR A 22 -6.69 -1.02 26.01
C THR A 22 -5.33 -0.41 26.31
N ILE A 23 -4.88 -0.42 27.56
CA ILE A 23 -3.52 0.02 27.93
C ILE A 23 -2.46 -0.91 27.31
N LEU A 24 -2.67 -2.22 27.36
CA LEU A 24 -1.75 -3.21 26.76
C LEU A 24 -1.69 -3.07 25.23
N LEU A 25 -2.83 -2.97 24.54
CA LEU A 25 -2.86 -2.77 23.08
C LEU A 25 -2.27 -1.41 22.70
N GLY A 26 -2.66 -0.33 23.40
CA GLY A 26 -2.17 1.02 23.13
C GLY A 26 -0.67 1.18 23.32
N SER A 27 -0.09 0.54 24.34
CA SER A 27 1.36 0.60 24.59
C SER A 27 2.18 -0.11 23.52
N THR A 28 1.67 -1.19 22.91
CA THR A 28 2.35 -1.84 21.77
C THR A 28 2.43 -0.95 20.53
N LEU A 29 1.42 -0.12 20.26
CA LEU A 29 1.41 0.84 19.16
C LEU A 29 2.42 1.97 19.34
N VAL A 30 2.65 2.42 20.59
CA VAL A 30 3.62 3.48 20.90
C VAL A 30 5.05 2.94 20.85
N LEU A 31 5.30 1.74 21.37
CA LEU A 31 6.64 1.12 21.36
C LEU A 31 7.08 0.66 19.97
N SER A 32 6.15 0.21 19.12
CA SER A 32 6.48 -0.30 17.78
C SER A 32 6.81 0.81 16.77
N GLY A 33 6.48 2.07 17.09
CA GLY A 33 6.76 3.25 16.26
C GLY A 33 6.03 3.25 14.91
N CYS A 34 5.84 4.42 14.30
CA CYS A 34 5.11 4.54 13.02
C CYS A 34 5.73 3.76 11.85
N GLN A 35 7.00 3.34 11.96
CA GLN A 35 7.64 2.50 10.92
C GLN A 35 7.06 1.09 10.86
N SER A 36 6.64 0.51 11.99
CA SER A 36 6.07 -0.85 12.01
C SER A 36 4.69 -0.93 11.35
N LEU A 37 3.91 0.16 11.39
CA LEU A 37 2.60 0.23 10.72
C LEU A 37 2.71 0.48 9.21
N LYS A 38 3.88 0.89 8.70
CA LYS A 38 4.05 1.21 7.28
C LYS A 38 3.76 0.00 6.37
N GLU A 39 4.17 -1.19 6.75
CA GLU A 39 3.93 -2.40 5.96
C GLU A 39 2.45 -2.84 5.96
N PHE A 40 1.70 -2.48 7.02
CA PHE A 40 0.28 -2.80 7.13
C PHE A 40 -0.63 -1.73 6.51
N VAL A 41 -0.33 -0.45 6.75
CA VAL A 41 -1.14 0.70 6.29
C VAL A 41 -0.67 1.24 4.94
N GLY A 42 0.56 0.94 4.54
CA GLY A 42 1.16 1.42 3.28
C GLY A 42 0.72 0.65 2.05
N LYS A 43 0.03 -0.49 2.20
CA LYS A 43 -0.57 -1.22 1.09
C LYS A 43 -1.83 -0.50 0.61
N ARG A 44 -1.65 0.42 -0.33
CA ARG A 44 -2.74 1.21 -0.92
C ARG A 44 -2.96 0.79 -2.37
N ASP A 45 -4.22 0.58 -2.71
CA ASP A 45 -4.67 0.53 -4.08
C ASP A 45 -4.92 1.96 -4.57
N ASN A 46 -4.16 2.41 -5.57
CA ASN A 46 -4.31 3.75 -6.16
C ASN A 46 -4.63 3.69 -7.66
N GLY A 47 -4.92 2.50 -8.21
CA GLY A 47 -5.18 2.31 -9.64
C GLY A 47 -3.99 2.59 -10.56
N SER A 48 -2.77 2.72 -10.03
CA SER A 48 -1.58 3.09 -10.83
C SER A 48 -1.24 2.08 -11.92
N LEU A 49 -1.71 0.84 -11.83
CA LEU A 49 -1.39 -0.22 -12.80
C LEU A 49 -2.58 -0.60 -13.69
N ASP A 50 -3.74 0.05 -13.51
CA ASP A 50 -4.98 -0.28 -14.23
C ASP A 50 -4.85 -0.08 -15.74
N TYR A 51 -3.97 0.84 -16.17
CA TYR A 51 -3.70 1.07 -17.59
C TYR A 51 -3.16 -0.17 -18.31
N GLN A 52 -2.56 -1.14 -17.62
CA GLN A 52 -2.06 -2.37 -18.24
C GLN A 52 -3.19 -3.26 -18.79
N GLN A 53 -4.39 -3.14 -18.21
CA GLN A 53 -5.58 -3.87 -18.66
C GLN A 53 -6.36 -3.11 -19.75
N SER A 54 -5.91 -1.90 -20.11
CA SER A 54 -6.54 -1.13 -21.17
C SER A 54 -6.41 -1.86 -22.51
N GLN A 55 -7.49 -1.86 -23.28
CA GLN A 55 -7.54 -2.52 -24.58
C GLN A 55 -7.58 -1.48 -25.70
N LYS A 56 -6.94 -1.82 -26.83
CA LYS A 56 -7.03 -1.02 -28.04
C LYS A 56 -8.47 -1.06 -28.55
N LEU A 57 -9.08 0.11 -28.67
CA LEU A 57 -10.41 0.24 -29.25
C LEU A 57 -10.38 -0.20 -30.72
N ALA A 58 -11.42 -0.90 -31.15
CA ALA A 58 -11.59 -1.26 -32.54
C ALA A 58 -11.73 0.01 -33.40
N PRO A 59 -11.22 0.01 -34.64
CA PRO A 59 -11.44 1.11 -35.56
C PRO A 59 -12.93 1.40 -35.75
N LEU A 60 -13.27 2.68 -35.91
CA LEU A 60 -14.65 3.11 -36.19
C LEU A 60 -15.13 2.50 -37.51
N GLN A 61 -16.29 1.84 -37.49
CA GLN A 61 -16.92 1.34 -38.71
C GLN A 61 -17.69 2.48 -39.39
N LEU A 62 -17.36 2.74 -40.65
CA LEU A 62 -18.00 3.77 -41.45
C LEU A 62 -19.03 3.13 -42.39
N PRO A 63 -20.20 3.76 -42.63
CA PRO A 63 -21.15 3.33 -43.65
C PRO A 63 -20.50 3.31 -45.04
N ALA A 64 -20.91 2.38 -45.90
CA ALA A 64 -20.30 2.18 -47.22
C ALA A 64 -20.31 3.43 -48.12
N ASP A 65 -21.35 4.27 -48.00
CA ASP A 65 -21.53 5.47 -48.82
C ASP A 65 -21.06 6.76 -48.12
N ALA A 66 -20.45 6.66 -46.93
CA ALA A 66 -20.02 7.83 -46.18
C ALA A 66 -18.71 8.39 -46.72
N GLN A 67 -18.77 9.57 -47.35
CA GLN A 67 -17.56 10.34 -47.64
C GLN A 67 -16.97 10.87 -46.33
N THR A 68 -15.79 10.36 -45.98
CA THR A 68 -15.06 10.78 -44.78
C THR A 68 -13.68 11.27 -45.16
N ALA A 69 -13.18 12.25 -44.39
CA ALA A 69 -11.78 12.65 -44.46
C ALA A 69 -10.90 11.49 -43.97
N PRO A 70 -9.66 11.35 -44.50
CA PRO A 70 -8.76 10.29 -44.07
C PRO A 70 -8.47 10.38 -42.57
N PHE A 71 -8.65 9.26 -41.85
CA PHE A 71 -8.32 9.18 -40.43
C PHE A 71 -6.80 9.08 -40.26
N VAL A 72 -6.16 10.22 -40.04
CA VAL A 72 -4.74 10.30 -39.70
C VAL A 72 -4.64 10.58 -38.20
N PRO A 73 -4.14 9.62 -37.39
CA PRO A 73 -3.99 9.85 -35.97
C PRO A 73 -2.93 10.94 -35.73
N LEU A 74 -3.24 11.91 -34.85
CA LEU A 74 -2.26 12.92 -34.44
C LEU A 74 -1.05 12.29 -33.75
N TYR A 75 -1.26 11.15 -33.08
CA TYR A 75 -0.22 10.37 -32.42
C TYR A 75 -0.34 8.91 -32.85
N PRO A 76 0.56 8.40 -33.70
CA PRO A 76 0.54 7.00 -34.09
C PRO A 76 0.86 6.13 -32.87
N THR A 77 -0.09 5.28 -32.46
CA THR A 77 0.13 4.32 -31.39
C THR A 77 0.83 3.09 -31.96
N PRO A 78 1.99 2.67 -31.42
CA PRO A 78 2.64 1.43 -31.86
C PRO A 78 1.75 0.22 -31.54
N ASN A 79 1.94 -0.87 -32.27
CA ASN A 79 1.30 -2.13 -31.90
C ASN A 79 1.92 -2.63 -30.59
N ALA A 80 1.19 -2.48 -29.50
CA ALA A 80 1.60 -3.00 -28.20
C ALA A 80 1.54 -4.54 -28.25
N GLY A 81 2.68 -5.18 -28.01
CA GLY A 81 2.74 -6.61 -27.72
C GLY A 81 2.28 -6.93 -26.29
N VAL A 82 2.36 -8.19 -25.89
CA VAL A 82 2.07 -8.61 -24.51
C VAL A 82 3.08 -7.95 -23.57
N ASN A 83 2.60 -7.27 -22.52
CA ASN A 83 3.46 -6.68 -21.51
C ASN A 83 4.14 -7.79 -20.69
N THR A 84 5.47 -7.82 -20.68
CA THR A 84 6.28 -8.83 -19.97
C THR A 84 6.87 -8.32 -18.66
N LEU A 85 6.60 -7.06 -18.29
CA LEU A 85 7.18 -6.41 -17.13
C LEU A 85 6.32 -6.67 -15.89
N ASN A 86 6.94 -7.13 -14.81
CA ASN A 86 6.30 -7.12 -13.50
C ASN A 86 6.51 -5.75 -12.86
N LEU A 87 5.43 -4.96 -12.80
CA LEU A 87 5.45 -3.59 -12.29
C LEU A 87 4.85 -3.47 -10.87
N GLU A 88 4.33 -4.57 -10.32
CA GLU A 88 3.75 -4.60 -8.97
C GLU A 88 4.85 -4.49 -7.91
N ASN A 89 4.58 -3.75 -6.84
CA ASN A 89 5.41 -3.72 -5.64
C ASN A 89 4.89 -4.69 -4.56
N GLU A 90 5.57 -4.75 -3.41
CA GLU A 90 5.13 -5.55 -2.23
C GLU A 90 3.72 -5.17 -1.70
N ALA A 91 3.25 -3.98 -2.06
CA ALA A 91 1.90 -3.48 -1.78
C ALA A 91 0.87 -3.86 -2.87
N GLY A 92 1.31 -4.48 -3.98
CA GLY A 92 0.50 -5.16 -4.98
C GLY A 92 -0.15 -4.28 -6.04
N LYS A 93 -0.18 -2.96 -5.90
CA LYS A 93 -0.99 -2.09 -6.79
C LYS A 93 -0.34 -0.77 -7.19
N GLN A 94 0.91 -0.53 -6.78
CA GLN A 94 1.66 0.66 -7.16
C GLN A 94 2.91 0.27 -7.94
N TYR A 95 3.24 1.08 -8.95
CA TYR A 95 4.49 0.96 -9.70
C TYR A 95 5.70 0.94 -8.76
N GLN A 96 6.51 -0.12 -8.84
CA GLN A 96 7.71 -0.24 -8.04
C GLN A 96 8.78 0.75 -8.52
N LEU A 97 8.91 1.87 -7.81
CA LEU A 97 10.01 2.80 -8.01
C LEU A 97 11.33 2.20 -7.48
N PRO A 98 12.48 2.44 -8.15
CA PRO A 98 13.78 2.10 -7.61
C PRO A 98 13.97 2.72 -6.22
N LYS A 99 14.54 1.95 -5.28
CA LYS A 99 14.79 2.47 -3.94
C LYS A 99 15.81 3.63 -4.02
N PRO A 100 15.58 4.76 -3.33
CA PRO A 100 16.56 5.83 -3.27
C PRO A 100 17.89 5.30 -2.72
N GLN A 101 19.00 5.59 -3.39
CA GLN A 101 20.32 5.29 -2.84
C GLN A 101 20.59 6.26 -1.69
N ARG A 102 20.65 5.73 -0.47
CA ARG A 102 20.98 6.52 0.72
C ARG A 102 22.49 6.46 0.91
N THR A 103 23.20 7.49 0.48
CA THR A 103 24.58 7.75 0.88
C THR A 103 24.57 8.19 2.35
N VAL A 104 24.59 7.22 3.27
CA VAL A 104 24.91 7.52 4.67
C VAL A 104 26.43 7.65 4.78
N ALA A 105 26.91 8.85 5.09
CA ALA A 105 28.30 9.05 5.48
C ALA A 105 28.56 8.22 6.73
N THR A 106 29.44 7.23 6.63
CA THR A 106 29.95 6.52 7.80
C THR A 106 30.86 7.50 8.52
N THR A 107 30.36 8.18 9.56
CA THR A 107 31.23 8.86 10.50
C THR A 107 31.96 7.76 11.27
N ALA A 108 33.19 7.48 10.86
CA ALA A 108 34.13 6.69 11.63
C ALA A 108 34.30 7.38 12.99
N ALA A 109 33.83 6.74 14.04
CA ALA A 109 34.15 7.12 15.41
C ALA A 109 35.68 7.07 15.57
N THR A 110 36.27 8.24 15.80
CA THR A 110 37.66 8.34 16.28
C THR A 110 37.60 8.23 17.80
N GLU A 111 38.44 7.33 18.29
CA GLU A 111 38.71 6.93 19.67
C GLU A 111 39.02 8.10 20.63
#